data_AF-A0A7K0NCW1-F1
#
_entry.id   AF-A0A7K0NCW1-F1
#
_cell.length_a   1.000
_cell.length_b   1.000
_cell.length_c   1.000
_cell.angle_alpha   90.00
_cell.angle_beta   90.00
_cell.angle_gamma   90.00
#
_symmetry.space_group_name_H-M   'P 1'
#
loop_
_entity.id
_entity.type
_entity.pdbx_description
1 polymer ?
#
loop_
_entity_poly.entity_id
_entity_poly.type
_entity_poly.pdbx_seq_one_letter_code
_entity_poly.pdbx_strand_id
1 'polypeptide(L)'
;MTTFSSPNLEELAERVSAIRARILNAGGKNVKLIAVTKTFDVTAMTSAFATGCDAVGENYAQELIAKSGQVPEDQRLPVHFIGRLQSNKIRSLVNCVDVWQSVDRLSLIDEIAKRCLVTNPVKPVKPVQIMLQVNSTNEPDKGGCEPSDV
;
A
#
# COMPACT_ATOMS: atom_id res chain seq x y z
N MET A 1 -16.53 12.74 -11.19
CA MET A 1 -15.15 12.47 -10.72
C MET A 1 -14.71 13.70 -9.98
N THR A 2 -14.58 13.62 -8.65
CA THR A 2 -14.00 14.73 -7.86
C THR A 2 -12.51 14.75 -8.16
N THR A 3 -12.04 15.72 -8.93
CA THR A 3 -10.61 15.95 -9.15
C THR A 3 -10.05 16.57 -7.88
N PHE A 4 -9.33 15.77 -7.09
CA PHE A 4 -8.55 16.31 -5.99
C PHE A 4 -7.35 17.05 -6.57
N SER A 5 -7.19 18.33 -6.21
CA SER A 5 -5.98 19.10 -6.56
C SER A 5 -4.76 18.46 -5.89
N SER A 6 -3.61 18.51 -6.55
CA SER A 6 -2.33 18.14 -5.93
C SER A 6 -2.15 18.92 -4.62
N PRO A 7 -1.73 18.26 -3.53
CA PRO A 7 -1.59 18.92 -2.24
C PRO A 7 -0.48 19.98 -2.30
N ASN A 8 -0.67 21.11 -1.61
CA ASN A 8 0.41 22.05 -1.38
C ASN A 8 1.50 21.34 -0.57
N LEU A 9 2.73 21.30 -1.11
CA LEU A 9 3.82 20.51 -0.54
C LEU A 9 4.26 21.04 0.84
N GLU A 10 4.24 22.34 1.04
CA GLU A 10 4.61 22.99 2.31
C GLU A 10 3.59 22.61 3.40
N GLU A 11 2.31 22.76 3.10
CA GLU A 11 1.22 22.37 4.00
C GLU A 11 1.25 20.86 4.31
N LEU A 12 1.54 20.03 3.31
CA LEU A 12 1.65 18.58 3.50
C LEU A 12 2.85 18.24 4.40
N ALA A 13 4.00 18.90 4.22
CA ALA A 13 5.18 18.71 5.06
C ALA A 13 4.90 19.07 6.52
N GLU A 14 4.21 20.19 6.77
CA GLU A 14 3.79 20.61 8.11
C GLU A 14 2.87 19.55 8.76
N ARG A 15 1.89 19.05 8.01
CA ARG A 15 0.95 18.01 8.49
C ARG A 15 1.66 16.70 8.80
N VAL A 16 2.59 16.26 7.95
CA VAL A 16 3.39 15.04 8.18
C VAL A 16 4.26 15.21 9.43
N SER A 17 4.93 16.35 9.58
CA SER A 17 5.72 16.67 10.77
C SER A 17 4.87 16.65 12.05
N ALA A 18 3.69 17.27 12.03
CA ALA A 18 2.77 17.27 13.15
C ALA A 18 2.29 15.85 13.53
N ILE A 19 2.01 14.98 12.55
CA ILE A 19 1.64 13.58 12.80
C ILE A 19 2.82 12.83 13.43
N ARG A 20 4.05 13.02 12.94
CA ARG A 20 5.24 12.39 13.52
C ARG A 20 5.46 12.82 14.97
N ALA A 21 5.31 14.11 15.27
CA ALA A 21 5.38 14.60 16.65
C ALA A 21 4.32 13.97 17.56
N ARG A 22 3.07 13.83 17.07
CA ARG A 22 1.99 13.15 17.81
C ARG A 22 2.31 11.68 18.11
N ILE A 23 2.85 10.95 17.14
CA ILE A 23 3.28 9.56 17.31
C ILE A 23 4.35 9.46 18.40
N LEU A 24 5.38 10.32 18.34
CA LEU A 24 6.47 10.33 19.32
C LEU A 24 5.96 10.66 20.72
N ASN A 25 5.12 11.68 20.86
CA ASN A 25 4.54 12.09 22.14
C ASN A 25 3.65 11.01 22.76
N ALA A 26 3.02 10.17 21.94
CA ALA A 26 2.26 9.00 22.40
C ALA A 26 3.15 7.79 22.75
N GLY A 27 4.48 7.93 22.68
CA GLY A 27 5.44 6.84 22.94
C GLY A 27 5.59 5.85 21.78
N GLY A 28 5.05 6.16 20.60
CA GLY A 28 5.12 5.32 19.42
C GLY A 28 6.56 5.16 18.93
N LYS A 29 7.06 3.92 18.95
CA LYS A 29 8.36 3.53 18.36
C LYS A 29 8.09 2.66 17.14
N ASN A 30 8.87 2.84 16.08
CA ASN A 30 8.76 2.06 14.82
C ASN A 30 7.38 2.13 14.13
N VAL A 31 6.65 3.22 14.33
CA VAL A 31 5.37 3.46 13.63
C VAL A 31 5.66 4.04 12.25
N LYS A 32 5.25 3.33 11.20
CA LYS A 32 5.35 3.80 9.81
C LYS A 32 4.15 4.68 9.45
N LEU A 33 4.41 5.78 8.76
CA LEU A 33 3.40 6.64 8.17
C LEU A 33 3.19 6.28 6.70
N ILE A 34 2.01 5.75 6.39
CA ILE A 34 1.63 5.35 5.02
C ILE A 34 0.69 6.43 4.45
N ALA A 35 1.10 7.09 3.36
CA ALA A 35 0.27 8.06 2.67
C ALA A 35 -0.73 7.35 1.74
N VAL A 36 -2.04 7.49 1.97
CA VAL A 36 -3.05 6.90 1.10
C VAL A 36 -3.25 7.81 -0.12
N THR A 37 -2.80 7.35 -1.29
CA THR A 37 -2.73 8.16 -2.53
C THR A 37 -3.77 7.78 -3.58
N LYS A 38 -4.73 6.92 -3.24
CA LYS A 38 -5.86 6.57 -4.13
C LYS A 38 -6.60 7.83 -4.57
N THR A 39 -7.13 7.85 -5.79
CA THR A 39 -7.84 8.98 -6.40
C THR A 39 -7.02 10.25 -6.68
N PHE A 40 -5.72 10.24 -6.35
CA PHE A 40 -4.77 11.27 -6.73
C PHE A 40 -3.85 10.76 -7.85
N ASP A 41 -3.32 11.69 -8.64
CA ASP A 41 -2.33 11.38 -9.67
C ASP A 41 -0.97 10.98 -9.06
N VAL A 42 0.02 10.77 -9.94
CA VAL A 42 1.38 10.39 -9.53
C VAL A 42 2.06 11.44 -8.64
N THR A 43 1.65 12.72 -8.72
CA THR A 43 2.25 13.79 -7.92
C THR A 43 2.01 13.60 -6.42
N ALA A 44 0.94 12.91 -6.03
CA ALA A 44 0.72 12.57 -4.62
C ALA A 44 1.73 11.54 -4.11
N MET A 45 2.19 10.59 -4.95
CA MET A 45 3.21 9.62 -4.56
C MET A 45 4.57 10.29 -4.40
N THR A 46 4.95 11.19 -5.31
CA THR A 46 6.21 11.94 -5.20
C THR A 46 6.17 12.97 -4.06
N SER A 47 5.00 13.56 -3.78
CA SER A 47 4.81 14.43 -2.61
C SER A 47 4.93 13.65 -1.29
N ALA A 48 4.40 12.44 -1.22
CA ALA A 48 4.57 11.56 -0.06
C ALA A 48 6.05 11.24 0.19
N PHE A 49 6.82 10.98 -0.87
CA PHE A 49 8.28 10.83 -0.78
C PHE A 49 8.95 12.11 -0.26
N ALA A 50 8.68 13.25 -0.88
CA ALA A 50 9.31 14.53 -0.56
C ALA A 50 9.01 15.01 0.88
N THR A 51 7.86 14.64 1.43
CA THR A 51 7.46 14.97 2.80
C THR A 51 7.91 13.95 3.84
N GLY A 52 8.61 12.89 3.40
CA GLY A 52 9.18 11.89 4.28
C GLY A 52 8.16 10.89 4.83
N CYS A 53 7.13 10.54 4.07
CA CYS A 53 6.31 9.35 4.38
C CYS A 53 7.12 8.07 4.19
N ASP A 54 6.74 6.99 4.87
CA ASP A 54 7.49 5.73 4.85
C ASP A 54 7.03 4.78 3.73
N ALA A 55 5.81 4.98 3.22
CA ALA A 55 5.17 4.17 2.18
C ALA A 55 3.95 4.90 1.59
N VAL A 56 3.42 4.36 0.49
CA VAL A 56 2.12 4.78 -0.09
C VAL A 56 1.10 3.66 -0.05
N GLY A 57 -0.17 4.00 0.12
CA GLY A 57 -1.30 3.08 0.20
C GLY A 57 -2.25 3.23 -0.98
N GLU A 58 -2.52 2.12 -1.68
CA GLU A 58 -3.39 2.09 -2.87
C GLU A 58 -4.54 1.08 -2.73
N ASN A 59 -5.72 1.49 -3.21
CA ASN A 59 -6.94 0.67 -3.14
C ASN A 59 -7.31 0.05 -4.49
N TYR A 60 -6.99 0.71 -5.59
CA TYR A 60 -7.52 0.37 -6.91
C TYR A 60 -6.42 -0.14 -7.82
N ALA A 61 -6.57 -1.38 -8.28
CA ALA A 61 -5.53 -2.05 -9.05
C ALA A 61 -5.19 -1.31 -10.35
N GLN A 62 -6.20 -0.87 -11.10
CA GLN A 62 -5.97 -0.14 -12.36
C GLN A 62 -5.24 1.18 -12.13
N GLU A 63 -5.60 1.91 -11.08
CA GLU A 63 -4.98 3.20 -10.74
C GLU A 63 -3.51 3.02 -10.38
N LEU A 64 -3.19 2.05 -9.52
CA LEU A 64 -1.82 1.73 -9.15
C LEU A 64 -0.99 1.31 -10.37
N ILE A 65 -1.53 0.46 -11.25
CA ILE A 65 -0.84 0.05 -12.48
C ILE A 65 -0.51 1.28 -13.34
N ALA A 66 -1.48 2.18 -13.53
CA ALA A 66 -1.28 3.40 -14.30
C ALA A 66 -0.20 4.31 -13.71
N LYS A 67 -0.13 4.45 -12.37
CA LYS A 67 0.85 5.29 -11.67
C LYS A 67 2.25 4.66 -11.57
N SER A 68 2.34 3.33 -11.47
CA SER A 68 3.57 2.62 -11.11
C SER A 68 4.77 2.92 -12.02
N GLY A 69 4.56 3.10 -13.31
CA GLY A 69 5.61 3.42 -14.29
C GLY A 69 5.93 4.91 -14.43
N GLN A 70 5.25 5.78 -13.68
CA GLN A 70 5.42 7.24 -13.76
C GLN A 70 6.24 7.81 -12.59
N VAL A 71 6.45 7.03 -11.51
CA VAL A 71 7.24 7.47 -10.35
C VAL A 71 8.73 7.23 -10.63
N PRO A 72 9.60 8.24 -10.48
CA PRO A 72 11.06 8.04 -10.55
C PRO A 72 11.54 6.99 -9.55
N GLU A 73 12.48 6.13 -9.96
CA GLU A 73 12.92 5.01 -9.13
C GLU A 73 13.54 5.45 -7.79
N ASP A 74 14.26 6.57 -7.78
CA ASP A 74 14.86 7.21 -6.60
C ASP A 74 13.84 7.89 -5.67
N GLN A 75 12.61 8.08 -6.14
CA GLN A 75 11.49 8.66 -5.38
C GLN A 75 10.41 7.62 -5.03
N ARG A 76 10.62 6.35 -5.41
CA ARG A 76 9.65 5.29 -5.18
C ARG A 76 9.65 4.85 -3.72
N LEU A 77 8.59 5.21 -3.00
CA LEU A 77 8.27 4.61 -1.71
C LEU A 77 7.71 3.18 -1.86
N PRO A 78 7.84 2.32 -0.82
CA PRO A 78 7.14 1.05 -0.75
C PRO A 78 5.63 1.22 -0.96
N VAL A 79 5.04 0.39 -1.83
CA VAL A 79 3.61 0.41 -2.14
C VAL A 79 2.88 -0.66 -1.36
N HIS A 80 1.95 -0.23 -0.52
CA HIS A 80 1.03 -1.07 0.23
C HIS A 80 -0.30 -1.15 -0.51
N PHE A 81 -0.73 -2.35 -0.88
CA PHE A 81 -2.07 -2.57 -1.42
C PHE A 81 -3.04 -2.82 -0.26
N ILE A 82 -3.98 -1.89 -0.06
CA ILE A 82 -4.91 -1.88 1.09
C ILE A 82 -6.38 -1.99 0.66
N GLY A 83 -6.65 -2.03 -0.65
CA GLY A 83 -7.99 -2.24 -1.19
C GLY A 83 -8.36 -3.72 -1.29
N ARG A 84 -9.64 -4.03 -1.46
CA ARG A 84 -10.13 -5.41 -1.60
C ARG A 84 -9.40 -6.13 -2.74
N LEU A 85 -8.79 -7.27 -2.44
CA LEU A 85 -7.99 -8.01 -3.41
C LEU A 85 -8.81 -9.07 -4.16
N GLN A 86 -8.82 -8.95 -5.49
CA GLN A 86 -9.39 -9.94 -6.40
C GLN A 86 -8.26 -10.79 -6.99
N SER A 87 -8.40 -12.11 -6.98
CA SER A 87 -7.32 -13.03 -7.39
C SER A 87 -6.83 -12.77 -8.83
N ASN A 88 -7.74 -12.43 -9.74
CA ASN A 88 -7.41 -12.10 -11.13
C ASN A 88 -6.57 -10.82 -11.31
N LYS A 89 -6.49 -9.95 -10.30
CA LYS A 89 -5.67 -8.72 -10.33
C LYS A 89 -4.27 -8.91 -9.78
N ILE A 90 -4.01 -9.98 -9.02
CA ILE A 90 -2.69 -10.24 -8.41
C ILE A 90 -1.59 -10.25 -9.47
N ARG A 91 -1.79 -10.97 -10.58
CA ARG A 91 -0.81 -11.06 -11.68
C ARG A 91 -0.34 -9.70 -12.19
N SER A 92 -1.23 -8.72 -12.28
CA SER A 92 -0.89 -7.37 -12.75
C SER A 92 -0.26 -6.50 -11.65
N LEU A 93 -0.46 -6.86 -10.38
CA LEU A 93 -0.04 -6.07 -9.23
C LEU A 93 1.33 -6.48 -8.67
N VAL A 94 1.79 -7.70 -8.92
CA VAL A 94 3.03 -8.23 -8.31
C VAL A 94 4.31 -7.43 -8.59
N ASN A 95 4.34 -6.66 -9.67
CA ASN A 95 5.48 -5.79 -9.98
C ASN A 95 5.35 -4.38 -9.39
N CYS A 96 4.17 -4.03 -8.85
CA CYS A 96 3.84 -2.71 -8.36
C CYS A 96 3.68 -2.67 -6.83
N VAL A 97 3.32 -3.80 -6.21
CA VAL A 97 2.99 -3.93 -4.80
C VAL A 97 4.15 -4.57 -4.04
N ASP A 98 4.49 -3.96 -2.90
CA ASP A 98 5.54 -4.42 -2.00
C ASP A 98 4.97 -5.08 -0.74
N VAL A 99 3.81 -4.59 -0.27
CA VAL A 99 3.12 -5.11 0.91
C VAL A 99 1.64 -5.33 0.60
N TRP A 100 1.15 -6.55 0.81
CA TRP A 100 -0.25 -6.92 0.60
C TRP A 100 -0.99 -6.91 1.93
N GLN A 101 -1.90 -5.96 2.17
CA GLN A 101 -2.54 -5.79 3.49
C GLN A 101 -3.99 -6.27 3.57
N SER A 102 -4.59 -6.64 2.44
CA SER A 102 -6.00 -7.02 2.32
C SER A 102 -6.18 -8.51 1.98
N VAL A 103 -5.31 -9.35 2.51
CA VAL A 103 -5.34 -10.81 2.28
C VAL A 103 -6.23 -11.46 3.33
N ASP A 104 -7.30 -12.12 2.90
CA ASP A 104 -8.36 -12.63 3.79
C ASP A 104 -8.65 -14.13 3.59
N ARG A 105 -7.88 -14.84 2.75
CA ARG A 105 -8.10 -16.27 2.47
C ARG A 105 -6.86 -16.92 1.86
N LEU A 106 -6.70 -18.22 2.09
CA LEU A 106 -5.56 -19.02 1.60
C LEU A 106 -5.34 -18.89 0.09
N SER A 107 -6.41 -18.92 -0.72
CA SER A 107 -6.28 -18.81 -2.18
C SER A 107 -5.64 -17.50 -2.68
N LEU A 108 -5.68 -16.42 -1.89
CA LEU A 108 -4.94 -15.19 -2.21
C LEU A 108 -3.46 -15.32 -1.89
N ILE A 109 -3.11 -15.96 -0.77
CA ILE A 109 -1.71 -16.23 -0.39
C ILE A 109 -1.05 -17.09 -1.47
N ASP A 110 -1.70 -18.18 -1.88
CA ASP A 110 -1.20 -19.10 -2.91
C ASP A 110 -0.96 -18.37 -4.25
N GLU A 111 -1.92 -17.54 -4.67
CA GLU A 111 -1.79 -16.80 -5.92
C GLU A 111 -0.71 -15.71 -5.82
N ILE A 112 -0.57 -15.00 -4.69
CA ILE A 112 0.53 -14.05 -4.47
C ILE A 112 1.88 -14.78 -4.54
N ALA A 113 2.03 -15.87 -3.77
CA ALA A 113 3.25 -16.66 -3.73
C ALA A 113 3.62 -17.18 -5.12
N LYS A 114 2.68 -17.79 -5.83
CA LYS A 114 2.85 -18.27 -7.20
C LYS A 114 3.35 -17.18 -8.14
N ARG A 115 2.84 -15.96 -8.04
CA ARG A 115 3.20 -14.88 -8.98
C ARG A 115 4.50 -14.19 -8.63
N CYS A 116 4.80 -14.01 -7.34
CA CYS A 116 6.04 -13.38 -6.91
C CYS A 116 7.25 -14.31 -7.00
N LEU A 117 7.07 -15.62 -6.80
CA LEU A 117 8.14 -16.63 -6.92
C LEU A 117 8.51 -16.95 -8.38
N VAL A 118 7.63 -16.67 -9.35
CA VAL A 118 7.87 -16.92 -10.79
C VAL A 118 8.70 -15.78 -11.44
N THR A 119 9.55 -15.09 -10.67
CA THR A 119 10.32 -13.97 -11.21
C THR A 119 11.63 -14.42 -11.87
N ASN A 120 11.83 -13.85 -13.06
CA ASN A 120 12.95 -13.96 -13.99
C ASN A 120 14.32 -14.21 -13.29
N PRO A 121 15.13 -15.21 -13.69
CA PRO A 121 16.41 -15.58 -13.04
C PRO A 121 17.46 -14.45 -12.93
N VAL A 122 17.21 -13.30 -13.57
CA VAL A 122 18.07 -12.12 -13.58
C VAL A 122 17.75 -11.13 -12.44
N LYS A 123 16.59 -11.27 -11.76
CA LYS A 123 16.17 -10.33 -10.70
C LYS A 123 16.18 -11.01 -9.33
N PRO A 124 16.82 -10.44 -8.30
CA PRO A 124 16.77 -11.00 -6.95
C PRO A 124 15.32 -11.09 -6.48
N VAL A 125 14.98 -12.21 -5.86
CA VAL A 125 13.65 -12.47 -5.30
C VAL A 125 13.41 -11.44 -4.20
N LYS A 126 12.52 -10.48 -4.44
CA LYS A 126 12.09 -9.53 -3.42
C LYS A 126 11.23 -10.29 -2.38
N PRO A 127 11.54 -10.19 -1.07
CA PRO A 127 10.69 -10.80 -0.06
C PRO A 127 9.29 -10.19 -0.14
N VAL A 128 8.29 -11.05 -0.27
CA VAL A 128 6.89 -10.65 -0.35
C VAL A 128 6.36 -10.49 1.08
N GLN A 129 5.88 -9.30 1.41
CA GLN A 129 5.25 -9.07 2.70
C GLN A 129 3.73 -9.17 2.57
N ILE A 130 3.12 -10.05 3.35
CA ILE A 130 1.67 -10.23 3.45
C ILE A 130 1.23 -9.90 4.87
N MET A 131 0.11 -9.20 5.00
CA MET A 131 -0.63 -9.02 6.26
C MET A 131 -2.03 -9.59 6.06
N LEU A 132 -2.50 -10.32 7.06
CA LEU A 132 -3.85 -10.88 7.07
C LEU A 132 -4.84 -9.81 7.52
N GLN A 133 -5.91 -9.65 6.75
CA GLN A 133 -7.04 -8.81 7.11
C GLN A 133 -8.02 -9.65 7.94
N VAL A 134 -8.29 -9.20 9.16
CA VAL A 134 -9.17 -9.88 10.11
C VAL A 134 -10.42 -9.03 10.33
N ASN A 135 -11.60 -9.64 10.28
CA ASN A 135 -12.86 -9.00 10.65
C ASN A 135 -13.03 -9.01 12.18
N SER A 136 -12.50 -7.99 12.86
CA SER A 136 -12.55 -7.92 14.32
C SER A 136 -13.91 -7.52 14.90
N THR A 137 -14.86 -7.07 14.07
CA THR A 137 -16.18 -6.61 14.51
C THR A 137 -17.30 -7.63 14.26
N ASN A 138 -17.00 -8.76 13.61
CA ASN A 138 -17.97 -9.79 13.26
C ASN A 138 -19.18 -9.25 12.47
N GLU A 139 -18.93 -8.24 11.61
CA GLU A 139 -19.97 -7.66 10.75
C GLU A 139 -19.88 -8.31 9.36
N PRO A 140 -20.97 -8.89 8.82
CA PRO A 140 -20.92 -9.69 7.59
C PRO A 140 -20.55 -8.89 6.33
N ASP A 141 -20.76 -7.57 6.34
CA ASP A 141 -20.46 -6.69 5.21
C ASP A 141 -19.00 -6.21 5.18
N LYS A 142 -18.22 -6.49 6.24
CA LYS A 142 -16.80 -6.13 6.31
C LYS A 142 -15.93 -7.26 5.75
N GLY A 143 -14.90 -6.87 5.00
CA GLY A 143 -13.90 -7.81 4.51
C GLY A 143 -12.95 -8.29 5.61
N GLY A 144 -12.36 -9.46 5.41
CA GLY A 144 -11.43 -10.09 6.35
C GLY A 144 -11.84 -11.53 6.66
N CYS A 145 -10.87 -12.32 7.11
CA CYS A 145 -11.12 -13.65 7.67
C CYS A 145 -11.64 -13.54 9.11
N GLU A 146 -12.19 -14.64 9.62
CA GLU A 146 -12.58 -14.71 11.02
C GLU A 146 -11.32 -14.69 11.91
N PRO A 147 -11.38 -14.12 13.12
CA PRO A 147 -10.25 -14.20 14.06
C PRO A 147 -9.80 -15.63 14.36
N SER A 148 -10.68 -16.63 14.22
CA SER A 148 -10.36 -18.05 14.39
C SER A 148 -9.57 -18.67 13.24
N ASP A 149 -9.46 -17.97 12.10
CA ASP A 149 -8.79 -18.47 10.90
C ASP A 149 -7.31 -18.01 10.80
N VAL A 150 -6.81 -17.29 11.81
CA VAL A 150 -5.45 -16.71 11.87
C VAL A 150 -4.44 -17.66 12.49
#